data_AF-A0A3M1EV19-F1
#
_entry.id   AF-A0A3M1EV19-F1
#
_cell.length_a   1.000
_cell.length_b   1.000
_cell.length_c   1.000
_cell.angle_alpha   90.00
_cell.angle_beta   90.00
_cell.angle_gamma   90.00
#
_symmetry.space_group_name_H-M   'P 1'
#
loop_
_entity.id
_entity.type
_entity.pdbx_description
1 polymer ?
#
loop_
_entity_poly.entity_id
_entity_poly.type
_entity_poly.pdbx_seq_one_letter_code
_entity_poly.pdbx_strand_id
1 'polypeptide(L)'
;MAADKIPGGQPPALESAISARRRGRTGLAISWEHIPWWGVIILLVGVVVGFSVLTSTQYLDAIYFIFDLPWNRDAVGKTKIEADGTWSLTIKPPLEPGTYTFFAEYVDKTNQSLGRSEAYRIEVPAGVEAAEAEPLTAPSETPVRVQTSTPTLSGVAPAGNTVVLYDDFSGNIGRIAKRIWRANGVFLTIRVTLISFAAALILGLIFGLMRVSSGSPDLSIHAGRRLLIGVVLAALVLAFVPAWRTLNAALLTLFITEAIMFLLPAMPYTFST
;
A
#
# COMPACT_ATOMS: atom_id res chain seq x y z
N MET A 1 -85.79 27.55 5.01
CA MET A 1 -85.29 26.43 5.84
C MET A 1 -85.49 25.14 5.06
N ALA A 2 -84.57 24.20 5.22
CA ALA A 2 -84.46 22.88 4.57
C ALA A 2 -83.58 22.83 3.30
N ALA A 3 -82.46 22.16 3.49
CA ALA A 3 -81.49 21.73 2.51
C ALA A 3 -82.07 20.62 1.61
N ASP A 4 -81.55 20.51 0.39
CA ASP A 4 -81.65 19.27 -0.37
C ASP A 4 -80.27 18.88 -0.90
N LYS A 5 -79.99 17.58 -0.78
CA LYS A 5 -78.69 16.93 -0.85
C LYS A 5 -78.84 15.88 -1.95
N ILE A 6 -78.19 16.06 -3.10
CA ILE A 6 -78.16 15.02 -4.14
C ILE A 6 -76.71 14.52 -4.30
N PRO A 7 -76.49 13.19 -4.25
CA PRO A 7 -75.18 12.56 -4.18
C PRO A 7 -74.61 12.27 -5.57
N GLY A 8 -73.28 12.25 -5.68
CA GLY A 8 -72.58 11.85 -6.90
C GLY A 8 -71.17 11.40 -6.59
N GLY A 9 -71.00 10.15 -6.18
CA GLY A 9 -69.70 9.52 -6.02
C GLY A 9 -69.06 9.27 -7.40
N GLN A 10 -67.93 9.91 -7.65
CA GLN A 10 -67.00 9.52 -8.71
C GLN A 10 -66.09 8.41 -8.14
N PRO A 11 -65.99 7.20 -8.73
CA PRO A 11 -65.31 6.08 -8.10
C PRO A 11 -63.76 6.25 -8.09
N PRO A 12 -63.06 5.83 -7.01
CA PRO A 12 -61.59 5.90 -6.87
C PRO A 12 -60.80 4.99 -7.85
N ALA A 13 -61.48 4.38 -8.83
CA ALA A 13 -60.91 3.41 -9.75
C ALA A 13 -60.15 4.05 -10.92
N LEU A 14 -60.55 5.24 -11.40
CA LEU A 14 -59.90 5.86 -12.55
C LEU A 14 -58.51 6.43 -12.18
N GLU A 15 -58.40 7.08 -11.01
CA GLU A 15 -57.11 7.57 -10.50
C GLU A 15 -56.18 6.42 -10.08
N SER A 16 -56.72 5.34 -9.51
CA SER A 16 -55.93 4.15 -9.19
C SER A 16 -55.46 3.41 -10.45
N ALA A 17 -56.26 3.38 -11.53
CA ALA A 17 -55.85 2.83 -12.82
C ALA A 17 -54.79 3.69 -13.53
N ILE A 18 -54.90 5.02 -13.47
CA ILE A 18 -53.90 5.96 -14.03
C ILE A 18 -52.57 5.87 -13.25
N SER A 19 -52.63 5.73 -11.93
CA SER A 19 -51.45 5.54 -11.07
C SER A 19 -50.87 4.12 -11.12
N ALA A 20 -51.66 3.11 -11.51
CA ALA A 20 -51.18 1.75 -11.80
C ALA A 20 -50.46 1.68 -13.15
N ARG A 21 -50.97 2.37 -14.20
CA ARG A 21 -50.32 2.39 -15.53
C ARG A 21 -48.94 3.06 -15.51
N ARG A 22 -48.69 3.95 -14.54
CA ARG A 22 -47.41 4.64 -14.35
C ARG A 22 -46.38 3.83 -13.57
N ARG A 23 -46.77 2.71 -12.95
CA ARG A 23 -45.90 1.84 -12.12
C ARG A 23 -45.22 0.69 -12.89
N GLY A 24 -45.47 0.54 -14.18
CA GLY A 24 -45.01 -0.61 -14.97
C GLY A 24 -43.66 -0.46 -15.70
N ARG A 25 -42.87 0.59 -15.45
CA ARG A 25 -41.61 0.81 -16.19
C ARG A 25 -40.50 1.43 -15.35
N THR A 26 -40.31 0.94 -14.13
CA THR A 26 -39.08 1.17 -13.37
C THR A 26 -38.16 -0.04 -13.53
N GLY A 27 -37.84 -0.40 -14.77
CA GLY A 27 -36.52 -0.97 -15.04
C GLY A 27 -35.58 0.22 -15.13
N LEU A 28 -34.41 0.18 -14.49
CA LEU A 28 -33.36 1.17 -14.67
C LEU A 28 -32.98 1.20 -16.18
N ALA A 29 -33.70 2.00 -16.97
CA ALA A 29 -33.33 2.29 -18.34
C ALA A 29 -32.18 3.28 -18.26
N ILE A 30 -30.95 2.76 -18.26
CA ILE A 30 -29.75 3.59 -18.45
C ILE A 30 -29.94 4.30 -19.79
N SER A 31 -30.01 5.64 -19.79
CA SER A 31 -30.14 6.43 -21.00
C SER A 31 -28.84 6.40 -21.80
N TRP A 32 -28.66 5.36 -22.62
CA TRP A 32 -27.47 5.10 -23.44
C TRP A 32 -27.10 6.27 -24.37
N GLU A 33 -28.05 7.13 -24.71
CA GLU A 33 -27.85 8.33 -25.53
C GLU A 33 -26.97 9.41 -24.87
N HIS A 34 -26.80 9.37 -23.54
CA HIS A 34 -26.02 10.36 -22.80
C HIS A 34 -24.65 9.85 -22.35
N ILE A 35 -24.32 8.57 -22.62
CA ILE A 35 -23.00 8.04 -22.30
C ILE A 35 -22.05 8.50 -23.41
N PRO A 36 -21.05 9.33 -23.11
CA PRO A 36 -20.10 9.74 -24.12
C PRO A 36 -19.34 8.51 -24.62
N TRP A 37 -19.18 8.40 -25.94
CA TRP A 37 -18.53 7.24 -26.57
C TRP A 37 -17.10 6.99 -26.05
N TRP A 38 -16.39 8.04 -25.64
CA TRP A 38 -15.07 7.91 -25.00
C TRP A 38 -15.14 7.16 -23.66
N GLY A 39 -16.26 7.27 -22.92
CA GLY A 39 -16.47 6.55 -21.66
C GLY A 39 -16.65 5.04 -21.88
N VAL A 40 -17.30 4.65 -22.98
CA VAL A 40 -17.43 3.24 -23.38
C VAL A 40 -16.08 2.64 -23.73
N ILE A 41 -15.22 3.39 -24.43
CA ILE A 41 -13.86 2.96 -24.76
C ILE A 41 -13.03 2.80 -23.50
N ILE A 42 -13.05 3.77 -22.58
CA ILE A 42 -12.31 3.66 -21.30
C ILE A 42 -12.76 2.43 -20.52
N LEU A 43 -14.08 2.18 -20.46
CA LEU A 43 -14.62 1.01 -19.76
C LEU A 43 -14.15 -0.29 -20.42
N LEU A 44 -14.21 -0.40 -21.74
CA LEU A 44 -13.78 -1.60 -22.47
C LEU A 44 -12.28 -1.84 -22.33
N VAL A 45 -11.46 -0.81 -22.52
CA VAL A 45 -10.00 -0.87 -22.32
C VAL A 45 -9.69 -1.22 -20.86
N GLY A 46 -10.36 -0.60 -19.91
CA GLY A 46 -10.19 -0.88 -18.48
C GLY A 46 -10.50 -2.34 -18.13
N VAL A 47 -11.56 -2.92 -18.69
CA VAL A 47 -11.89 -4.34 -18.52
C VAL A 47 -10.83 -5.24 -19.16
N VAL A 48 -10.40 -4.95 -20.39
CA VAL A 48 -9.37 -5.76 -21.08
C VAL A 48 -8.03 -5.71 -20.35
N VAL A 49 -7.58 -4.51 -19.98
CA VAL A 49 -6.33 -4.31 -19.23
C VAL A 49 -6.44 -4.93 -17.85
N GLY A 50 -7.54 -4.70 -17.13
CA GLY A 50 -7.78 -5.29 -15.82
C GLY A 50 -7.78 -6.82 -15.88
N PHE A 51 -8.45 -7.40 -16.87
CA PHE A 51 -8.44 -8.85 -17.10
C PHE A 51 -7.03 -9.38 -17.41
N SER A 52 -6.26 -8.68 -18.26
CA SER A 52 -4.88 -9.05 -18.57
C SER A 52 -3.96 -9.00 -17.34
N VAL A 53 -4.07 -7.94 -16.54
CA VAL A 53 -3.30 -7.75 -15.31
C VAL A 53 -3.66 -8.82 -14.26
N LEU A 54 -4.95 -9.15 -14.11
CA LEU A 54 -5.43 -10.11 -13.12
C LEU A 54 -5.24 -11.58 -13.51
N THR A 55 -4.98 -11.88 -14.79
CA THR A 55 -4.77 -13.24 -15.28
C THR A 55 -3.30 -13.55 -15.61
N SER A 56 -2.48 -12.53 -15.83
CA SER A 56 -1.05 -12.67 -16.05
C SER A 56 -0.29 -12.88 -14.75
N THR A 57 0.50 -13.94 -14.67
CA THR A 57 1.34 -14.24 -13.50
C THR A 57 2.37 -13.15 -13.24
N GLN A 58 2.95 -12.55 -14.29
CA GLN A 58 3.95 -11.49 -14.14
C GLN A 58 3.36 -10.22 -13.52
N TYR A 59 2.15 -9.84 -13.93
CA TYR A 59 1.48 -8.67 -13.37
C TYR A 59 0.98 -8.94 -11.96
N LEU A 60 0.47 -10.15 -11.69
CA LEU A 60 0.10 -10.56 -10.35
C LEU A 60 1.30 -10.52 -9.42
N ASP A 61 2.44 -11.11 -9.77
CA ASP A 61 3.65 -11.09 -8.93
C ASP A 61 4.11 -9.66 -8.62
N ALA A 62 4.07 -8.76 -9.61
CA ALA A 62 4.36 -7.35 -9.40
C ALA A 62 3.37 -6.69 -8.43
N ILE A 63 2.09 -7.00 -8.52
CA ILE A 63 1.05 -6.53 -7.59
C ILE A 63 1.28 -7.10 -6.19
N TYR A 64 1.58 -8.40 -6.06
CA TYR A 64 1.89 -9.03 -4.78
C TYR A 64 3.06 -8.34 -4.09
N PHE A 65 4.09 -8.01 -4.87
CA PHE A 65 5.25 -7.26 -4.41
C PHE A 65 4.92 -5.81 -4.02
N ILE A 66 4.20 -5.07 -4.86
CA ILE A 66 3.86 -3.66 -4.59
C ILE A 66 2.95 -3.53 -3.36
N PHE A 67 2.04 -4.47 -3.15
CA PHE A 67 1.06 -4.40 -2.06
C PHE A 67 1.46 -5.20 -0.80
N ASP A 68 2.66 -5.80 -0.76
CA ASP A 68 3.10 -6.72 0.31
C ASP A 68 2.01 -7.79 0.60
N LEU A 69 1.47 -8.39 -0.44
CA LEU A 69 0.45 -9.41 -0.33
C LEU A 69 1.08 -10.75 0.06
N PRO A 70 0.36 -11.57 0.84
CA PRO A 70 -1.06 -11.43 1.20
C PRO A 70 -1.29 -10.55 2.44
N TRP A 71 -2.22 -9.60 2.37
CA TRP A 71 -2.51 -8.64 3.46
C TRP A 71 -3.02 -9.30 4.75
N ASN A 72 -3.51 -10.54 4.69
CA ASN A 72 -4.14 -11.24 5.81
C ASN A 72 -3.19 -12.09 6.65
N ARG A 73 -1.95 -12.31 6.20
CA ARG A 73 -0.95 -13.09 6.95
C ARG A 73 0.46 -12.56 6.84
N ASP A 74 1.21 -12.57 7.94
CA ASP A 74 2.57 -12.04 7.99
C ASP A 74 3.59 -13.09 8.41
N ALA A 75 4.78 -13.06 7.80
CA ALA A 75 5.86 -13.97 8.14
C ALA A 75 6.55 -13.48 9.42
N VAL A 76 6.42 -14.26 10.49
CA VAL A 76 6.92 -13.90 11.83
C VAL A 76 8.38 -14.31 11.99
N GLY A 77 8.74 -15.47 11.43
CA GLY A 77 10.09 -15.98 11.53
C GLY A 77 10.29 -17.25 10.71
N LYS A 78 11.56 -17.65 10.63
CA LYS A 78 12.00 -18.84 9.89
C LYS A 78 13.00 -19.60 10.74
N THR A 79 12.81 -20.91 10.87
CA THR A 79 13.73 -21.80 11.61
C THR A 79 13.98 -23.08 10.82
N LYS A 80 15.15 -23.69 10.98
CA LYS A 80 15.47 -24.97 10.33
C LYS A 80 14.89 -26.12 11.16
N ILE A 81 14.44 -27.16 10.48
CA ILE A 81 14.03 -28.40 11.14
C ILE A 81 15.30 -29.18 11.46
N GLU A 82 15.44 -29.59 12.71
CA GLU A 82 16.58 -30.35 13.20
C GLU A 82 16.61 -31.77 12.60
N ALA A 83 17.73 -32.47 12.81
CA ALA A 83 17.93 -33.81 12.26
C ALA A 83 16.96 -34.85 12.84
N ASP A 84 16.45 -34.59 14.04
CA ASP A 84 15.43 -35.40 14.73
C ASP A 84 14.00 -35.10 14.26
N GLY A 85 13.82 -34.14 13.34
CA GLY A 85 12.51 -33.71 12.83
C GLY A 85 11.79 -32.70 13.71
N THR A 86 12.42 -32.20 14.77
CA THR A 86 11.82 -31.16 15.63
C THR A 86 12.17 -29.76 15.13
N TRP A 87 11.32 -28.80 15.47
CA TRP A 87 11.60 -27.38 15.27
C TRP A 87 11.08 -26.58 16.45
N SER A 88 11.76 -25.47 16.74
CA SER A 88 11.37 -24.51 17.77
C SER A 88 11.65 -23.09 17.28
N LEU A 89 10.71 -22.18 17.54
CA LEU A 89 10.82 -20.78 17.15
C LEU A 89 10.19 -19.88 18.22
N THR A 90 11.00 -18.98 18.79
CA THR A 90 10.52 -17.91 19.67
C THR A 90 10.08 -16.72 18.84
N ILE A 91 8.85 -16.25 19.08
CA ILE A 91 8.28 -15.10 18.37
C ILE A 91 8.96 -13.81 18.83
N LYS A 92 9.52 -13.06 17.87
CA LYS A 92 10.12 -11.73 18.07
C LYS A 92 9.78 -10.82 16.88
N PRO A 93 9.53 -9.52 17.09
CA PRO A 93 9.50 -8.78 18.35
C PRO A 93 8.33 -9.17 19.29
N PRO A 94 8.29 -8.70 20.56
CA PRO A 94 7.20 -8.98 21.48
C PRO A 94 5.82 -8.65 20.88
N LEU A 95 4.87 -9.57 21.09
CA LEU A 95 3.51 -9.43 20.60
C LEU A 95 2.72 -8.41 21.44
N GLU A 96 1.88 -7.61 20.77
CA GLU A 96 0.90 -6.77 21.44
C GLU A 96 -0.20 -7.64 22.10
N PRO A 97 -0.89 -7.18 23.15
CA PRO A 97 -2.01 -7.93 23.73
C PRO A 97 -3.10 -8.24 22.70
N GLY A 98 -3.60 -9.46 22.69
CA GLY A 98 -4.65 -9.90 21.76
C GLY A 98 -4.62 -11.38 21.43
N THR A 99 -5.51 -11.78 20.52
CA THR A 99 -5.59 -13.15 20.00
C THR A 99 -4.86 -13.27 18.67
N TYR A 100 -4.07 -14.32 18.54
CA TYR A 100 -3.26 -14.63 17.36
C TYR A 100 -3.53 -16.05 16.90
N THR A 101 -3.48 -16.25 15.58
CA THR A 101 -3.59 -17.57 14.96
C THR A 101 -2.34 -17.79 14.14
N PHE A 102 -1.46 -18.68 14.58
CA PHE A 102 -0.24 -19.00 13.84
C PHE A 102 -0.34 -20.34 13.13
N PHE A 103 0.38 -20.48 12.03
CA PHE A 103 0.60 -21.77 11.39
C PHE A 103 2.03 -21.85 10.89
N ALA A 104 2.60 -23.05 10.97
CA ALA A 104 3.93 -23.36 10.47
C ALA A 104 3.81 -23.92 9.05
N GLU A 105 4.42 -23.27 8.07
CA GLU A 105 4.54 -23.78 6.70
C GLU A 105 5.91 -24.41 6.52
N TYR A 106 5.93 -25.63 5.99
CA TYR A 106 7.14 -26.38 5.72
C TYR A 106 7.57 -26.15 4.29
N VAL A 107 8.79 -25.67 4.10
CA VAL A 107 9.35 -25.41 2.78
C VAL A 107 10.62 -26.22 2.56
N ASP A 108 10.78 -26.74 1.35
CA ASP A 108 11.97 -27.46 0.93
C ASP A 108 13.16 -26.49 0.67
N LYS A 109 14.28 -27.04 0.18
CA LYS A 109 15.47 -26.23 -0.18
C LYS A 109 15.23 -25.29 -1.37
N THR A 110 14.19 -25.52 -2.16
CA THR A 110 13.79 -24.68 -3.29
C THR A 110 12.72 -23.64 -2.92
N ASN A 111 12.36 -23.54 -1.63
CA ASN A 111 11.23 -22.77 -1.10
C ASN A 111 9.85 -23.19 -1.63
N GLN A 112 9.72 -24.42 -2.11
CA GLN A 112 8.43 -25.02 -2.41
C GLN A 112 7.76 -25.49 -1.12
N SER A 113 6.48 -25.16 -0.96
CA SER A 113 5.65 -25.61 0.16
C SER A 113 5.44 -27.12 0.10
N LEU A 114 5.81 -27.83 1.17
CA LEU A 114 5.62 -29.26 1.38
C LEU A 114 4.35 -29.57 2.19
N GLY A 115 3.77 -28.56 2.82
CA GLY A 115 2.62 -28.68 3.71
C GLY A 115 2.63 -27.62 4.81
N ARG A 116 1.64 -27.68 5.69
CA ARG A 116 1.53 -26.78 6.84
C ARG A 116 1.00 -27.51 8.07
N SER A 117 1.31 -27.00 9.25
CA SER A 117 0.71 -27.43 10.52
C SER A 117 -0.75 -27.01 10.62
N GLU A 118 -1.45 -27.58 11.59
CA GLU A 118 -2.68 -26.98 12.11
C GLU A 118 -2.38 -25.66 12.84
N ALA A 119 -3.43 -24.92 13.17
CA ALA A 119 -3.33 -23.59 13.73
C ALA A 119 -2.99 -23.61 15.23
N TYR A 120 -1.96 -22.86 15.62
CA TYR A 120 -1.65 -22.50 17.00
C TYR A 120 -2.42 -21.23 17.33
N ARG A 121 -3.51 -21.38 18.10
CA ARG A 121 -4.28 -20.23 18.58
C ARG A 121 -3.77 -19.83 19.96
N ILE A 122 -3.35 -18.58 20.10
CA ILE A 122 -2.85 -18.05 21.38
C ILE A 122 -3.56 -16.75 21.76
N GLU A 123 -3.67 -16.52 23.06
CA GLU A 123 -4.14 -15.25 23.63
C GLU A 123 -3.02 -14.66 24.49
N VAL A 124 -2.54 -13.48 24.11
CA VAL A 124 -1.54 -12.70 24.85
C VAL A 124 -2.27 -11.69 25.75
N PRO A 125 -2.21 -11.83 27.08
CA PRO A 125 -2.84 -10.90 28.00
C PRO A 125 -2.16 -9.52 28.00
N ALA A 126 -2.90 -8.50 28.42
CA ALA A 126 -2.31 -7.18 28.66
C ALA A 126 -1.40 -7.18 29.90
N GLY A 127 -0.29 -6.44 29.83
CA GLY A 127 0.65 -6.26 30.95
C GLY A 127 1.64 -7.41 31.18
N VAL A 128 1.74 -8.34 30.23
CA VAL A 128 2.67 -9.47 30.30
C VAL A 128 4.02 -9.08 29.70
N GLU A 129 5.11 -9.39 30.40
CA GLU A 129 6.47 -9.06 29.95
C GLU A 129 7.02 -10.09 28.95
N ALA A 130 8.15 -9.75 28.31
CA ALA A 130 8.88 -10.67 27.46
C ALA A 130 9.72 -11.59 28.36
N ALA A 131 9.27 -12.83 28.53
CA ALA A 131 9.95 -13.84 29.33
C ALA A 131 10.04 -15.16 28.55
N GLU A 132 11.02 -15.99 28.92
CA GLU A 132 11.08 -17.36 28.42
C GLU A 132 9.94 -18.17 29.04
N ALA A 133 9.19 -18.87 28.21
CA ALA A 133 8.07 -19.71 28.62
C ALA A 133 8.20 -21.08 27.97
N GLU A 134 7.52 -22.08 28.53
CA GLU A 134 7.46 -23.41 27.95
C GLU A 134 6.94 -23.35 26.50
N PRO A 135 7.58 -24.09 25.58
CA PRO A 135 7.20 -24.04 24.17
C PRO A 135 5.85 -24.73 23.97
N LEU A 136 4.99 -24.11 23.16
CA LEU A 136 3.75 -24.72 22.73
C LEU A 136 4.05 -25.74 21.64
N THR A 137 4.03 -27.02 22.03
CA THR A 137 4.38 -28.18 21.19
C THR A 137 3.24 -28.68 20.30
N ALA A 138 2.01 -28.27 20.58
CA ALA A 138 0.82 -28.76 19.86
C ALA A 138 -0.09 -27.60 19.40
N PRO A 139 -0.68 -27.71 18.20
CA PRO A 139 -1.78 -26.85 17.76
C PRO A 139 -2.98 -26.96 18.70
N SER A 140 -3.84 -25.94 18.70
CA SER A 140 -5.03 -25.91 19.57
C SER A 140 -6.23 -25.30 18.85
N GLU A 141 -7.39 -25.94 19.02
CA GLU A 141 -8.67 -25.42 18.52
C GLU A 141 -9.13 -24.18 19.28
N THR A 142 -8.86 -24.12 20.58
CA THR A 142 -9.17 -22.97 21.44
C THR A 142 -7.93 -22.13 21.72
N PRO A 143 -8.05 -20.80 21.85
CA PRO A 143 -6.92 -19.95 22.19
C PRO A 143 -6.30 -20.32 23.53
N VAL A 144 -5.02 -20.66 23.52
CA VAL A 144 -4.23 -20.91 24.74
C VAL A 144 -3.73 -19.58 25.29
N ARG A 145 -4.09 -19.26 26.53
CA ARG A 145 -3.64 -18.05 27.20
C ARG A 145 -2.18 -18.21 27.62
N VAL A 146 -1.29 -17.40 27.04
CA VAL A 146 0.14 -17.43 27.35
C VAL A 146 0.50 -16.45 28.47
N GLN A 147 1.58 -16.72 29.19
CA GLN A 147 2.11 -15.87 30.26
C GLN A 147 3.36 -15.09 29.84
N THR A 148 3.62 -14.99 28.53
CA THR A 148 4.72 -14.20 27.96
C THR A 148 4.23 -13.45 26.71
N SER A 149 4.84 -12.31 26.42
CA SER A 149 4.65 -11.59 25.14
C SER A 149 5.53 -12.15 24.00
N THR A 150 6.46 -13.07 24.29
CA THR A 150 7.34 -13.73 23.31
C THR A 150 7.22 -15.26 23.40
N PRO A 151 6.06 -15.84 23.04
CA PRO A 151 5.87 -17.28 23.15
C PRO A 151 6.78 -18.04 22.17
N THR A 152 7.18 -19.23 22.59
CA THR A 152 7.92 -20.18 21.75
C THR A 152 6.93 -21.22 21.22
N LEU A 153 6.94 -21.43 19.91
CA LEU A 153 6.17 -22.48 19.25
C LEU A 153 7.12 -23.59 18.81
N SER A 154 6.70 -24.84 18.95
CA SER A 154 7.44 -25.99 18.50
C SER A 154 6.53 -27.07 17.89
N GLY A 155 7.14 -27.97 17.14
CA GLY A 155 6.42 -29.07 16.52
C GLY A 155 7.36 -30.05 15.82
N VAL A 156 6.75 -31.00 15.09
CA VAL A 156 7.46 -32.05 14.34
C VAL A 156 7.17 -31.89 12.86
N ALA A 157 8.18 -32.06 12.02
CA ALA A 157 8.09 -31.95 10.57
C ALA A 157 9.17 -32.80 9.87
N PRO A 158 9.08 -33.03 8.55
CA PRO A 158 10.09 -33.82 7.82
C PRO A 158 11.48 -33.16 7.91
N ALA A 159 12.45 -33.91 8.45
CA ALA A 159 13.81 -33.42 8.73
C ALA A 159 14.53 -32.86 7.49
N GLY A 160 15.42 -31.89 7.72
CA GLY A 160 16.25 -31.29 6.66
C GLY A 160 15.57 -30.20 5.83
N ASN A 161 14.34 -29.82 6.20
CA ASN A 161 13.58 -28.72 5.59
C ASN A 161 13.58 -27.47 6.48
N THR A 162 12.87 -26.42 6.04
CA THR A 162 12.75 -25.18 6.80
C THR A 162 11.30 -24.90 7.17
N VAL A 163 11.06 -24.38 8.37
CA VAL A 163 9.74 -23.90 8.81
C VAL A 163 9.70 -22.39 8.69
N VAL A 164 8.62 -21.88 8.09
CA VAL A 164 8.25 -20.46 8.14
C VAL A 164 6.99 -20.35 8.99
N LEU A 165 7.07 -19.55 10.05
CA LEU A 165 5.92 -19.28 10.91
C LEU A 165 5.18 -18.07 10.38
N TYR A 166 3.88 -18.25 10.12
CA TYR A 166 2.98 -17.19 9.69
C TYR A 166 1.96 -16.86 10.77
N ASP A 167 1.69 -15.57 10.94
CA ASP A 167 0.57 -15.03 11.71
C ASP A 167 -0.61 -14.79 10.77
N ASP A 168 -1.69 -15.54 10.93
CA ASP A 168 -2.96 -15.34 10.24
C ASP A 168 -3.87 -14.43 11.06
N PHE A 169 -4.20 -13.29 10.49
CA PHE A 169 -5.15 -12.33 11.04
C PHE A 169 -6.25 -12.00 10.04
N SER A 170 -6.58 -12.94 9.15
CA SER A 170 -7.72 -12.86 8.23
C SER A 170 -9.04 -12.50 8.91
N GLY A 171 -9.27 -12.96 10.15
CA GLY A 171 -10.44 -12.62 10.96
C GLY A 171 -10.38 -11.25 11.66
N ASN A 172 -9.25 -10.52 11.58
CA ASN A 172 -9.06 -9.26 12.29
C ASN A 172 -8.83 -8.10 11.31
N ILE A 173 -9.94 -7.43 10.96
CA ILE A 173 -9.94 -6.28 10.02
C ILE A 173 -9.02 -5.15 10.52
N GLY A 174 -8.93 -4.92 11.83
CA GLY A 174 -8.07 -3.89 12.41
C GLY A 174 -6.59 -4.16 12.14
N ARG A 175 -6.14 -5.41 12.27
CA ARG A 175 -4.76 -5.81 11.96
C ARG A 175 -4.47 -5.75 10.47
N ILE A 176 -5.42 -6.14 9.62
CA ILE A 176 -5.32 -5.99 8.16
C ILE A 176 -5.13 -4.51 7.80
N ALA A 177 -5.97 -3.63 8.33
CA ALA A 177 -5.85 -2.19 8.09
C ALA A 177 -4.50 -1.63 8.57
N LYS A 178 -4.05 -2.02 9.77
CA LYS A 178 -2.75 -1.61 10.33
C LYS A 178 -1.57 -2.09 9.48
N ARG A 179 -1.71 -3.21 8.76
CA ARG A 179 -0.69 -3.73 7.85
C ARG A 179 -0.70 -3.00 6.51
N ILE A 180 -1.86 -2.78 5.91
CA ILE A 180 -1.99 -1.96 4.69
C ILE A 180 -1.39 -0.56 4.94
N TRP A 181 -1.64 0.01 6.12
CA TRP A 181 -1.08 1.30 6.51
C TRP A 181 0.45 1.30 6.75
N ARG A 182 1.07 0.14 6.92
CA ARG A 182 2.53 0.02 7.12
C ARG A 182 3.24 -0.67 5.95
N ALA A 183 2.51 -1.10 4.93
CA ALA A 183 3.05 -1.78 3.76
C ALA A 183 4.02 -0.85 3.04
N ASN A 184 5.26 -1.30 2.84
CA ASN A 184 6.30 -0.43 2.31
C ASN A 184 6.03 -0.06 0.85
N GLY A 185 5.51 -1.00 0.05
CA GLY A 185 5.28 -0.77 -1.37
C GLY A 185 4.17 0.26 -1.65
N VAL A 186 3.10 0.31 -0.85
CA VAL A 186 2.04 1.31 -0.99
C VAL A 186 2.57 2.72 -0.72
N PHE A 187 3.29 2.92 0.38
CA PHE A 187 3.83 4.25 0.68
C PHE A 187 4.99 4.63 -0.23
N LEU A 188 5.79 3.67 -0.69
CA LEU A 188 6.83 3.93 -1.68
C LEU A 188 6.23 4.43 -2.98
N THR A 189 5.21 3.76 -3.51
CA THR A 189 4.53 4.18 -4.74
C THR A 189 3.89 5.56 -4.57
N ILE A 190 3.16 5.82 -3.48
CA ILE A 190 2.59 7.14 -3.19
C ILE A 190 3.67 8.23 -3.12
N ARG A 191 4.76 8.01 -2.39
CA ARG A 191 5.87 8.98 -2.27
C ARG A 191 6.51 9.27 -3.61
N VAL A 192 6.84 8.23 -4.39
CA VAL A 192 7.45 8.39 -5.72
C VAL A 192 6.51 9.14 -6.65
N THR A 193 5.21 8.84 -6.61
CA THR A 193 4.20 9.51 -7.45
C THR A 193 4.09 10.99 -7.10
N LEU A 194 4.01 11.32 -5.80
CA LEU A 194 3.94 12.71 -5.34
C LEU A 194 5.22 13.50 -5.66
N ILE A 195 6.39 12.91 -5.46
CA ILE A 195 7.68 13.54 -5.80
C ILE A 195 7.76 13.78 -7.31
N SER A 196 7.39 12.79 -8.12
CA SER A 196 7.40 12.91 -9.59
C SER A 196 6.43 13.97 -10.07
N PHE A 197 5.23 14.03 -9.49
CA PHE A 197 4.23 15.04 -9.80
C PHE A 197 4.72 16.44 -9.41
N ALA A 198 5.31 16.61 -8.22
CA ALA A 198 5.88 17.89 -7.79
C ALA A 198 7.03 18.33 -8.71
N ALA A 199 7.93 17.41 -9.09
CA ALA A 199 9.00 17.70 -10.04
C ALA A 199 8.45 18.12 -11.41
N ALA A 200 7.41 17.44 -11.90
CA ALA A 200 6.75 17.79 -13.15
C ALA A 200 6.10 19.18 -13.09
N LEU A 201 5.47 19.55 -11.98
CA LEU A 201 4.91 20.89 -11.77
C LEU A 201 6.00 21.97 -11.77
N ILE A 202 7.12 21.72 -11.08
CA ILE A 202 8.25 22.67 -11.03
C ILE A 202 8.84 22.86 -12.44
N LEU A 203 9.11 21.77 -13.16
CA LEU A 203 9.62 21.84 -14.53
C LEU A 203 8.64 22.55 -15.45
N GLY A 204 7.35 22.21 -15.38
CA GLY A 204 6.30 22.86 -16.16
C GLY A 204 6.21 24.36 -15.88
N LEU A 205 6.35 24.78 -14.62
CA LEU A 205 6.38 26.18 -14.23
C LEU A 205 7.62 26.90 -14.79
N ILE A 206 8.81 26.30 -14.67
CA ILE A 206 10.06 26.87 -15.21
C ILE A 206 9.94 27.07 -16.72
N PHE A 207 9.53 26.04 -17.48
CA PHE A 207 9.35 26.15 -18.93
C PHE A 207 8.24 27.14 -19.31
N GLY A 208 7.15 27.19 -18.54
CA GLY A 208 6.08 28.17 -18.72
C GLY A 208 6.57 29.61 -18.54
N LEU A 209 7.34 29.88 -17.49
CA LEU A 209 7.93 31.20 -17.23
C LEU A 209 8.99 31.56 -18.28
N MET A 210 9.86 30.62 -18.68
CA MET A 210 10.84 30.83 -19.75
C MET A 210 10.18 31.20 -21.07
N ARG A 211 9.00 30.65 -21.37
CA ARG A 211 8.25 30.98 -22.60
C ARG A 211 7.76 32.43 -22.62
N VAL A 212 7.45 33.02 -21.46
CA VAL A 212 6.84 34.36 -21.35
C VAL A 212 7.86 35.45 -21.01
N SER A 213 9.02 35.08 -20.48
CA SER A 213 10.11 36.01 -20.17
C SER A 213 10.87 36.44 -21.42
N SER A 214 10.91 37.75 -21.69
CA SER A 214 11.73 38.35 -22.76
C SER A 214 13.22 38.46 -22.42
N GLY A 215 13.61 38.07 -21.19
CA GLY A 215 15.00 37.96 -20.76
C GLY A 215 15.36 36.50 -20.48
N SER A 216 15.65 35.72 -21.53
CA SER A 216 16.26 34.41 -21.37
C SER A 216 17.67 34.61 -20.79
N PRO A 217 17.96 34.18 -19.56
CA PRO A 217 19.28 34.34 -19.00
C PRO A 217 20.25 33.46 -19.79
N ASP A 218 21.33 34.07 -20.28
CA ASP A 218 22.37 33.31 -20.96
C ASP A 218 23.13 32.47 -19.92
N LEU A 219 22.85 31.17 -19.94
CA LEU A 219 23.41 30.19 -19.02
C LEU A 219 24.90 29.92 -19.27
N SER A 220 25.46 30.42 -20.38
CA SER A 220 26.90 30.34 -20.66
C SER A 220 27.69 31.42 -19.91
N ILE A 221 27.07 32.56 -19.64
CA ILE A 221 27.70 33.70 -18.96
C ILE A 221 27.99 33.33 -17.49
N HIS A 222 29.27 33.31 -17.12
CA HIS A 222 29.80 32.88 -15.81
C HIS A 222 29.61 31.38 -15.47
N ALA A 223 29.33 30.52 -16.45
CA ALA A 223 29.10 29.08 -16.21
C ALA A 223 30.24 28.39 -15.43
N GLY A 224 31.50 28.63 -15.80
CA GLY A 224 32.65 28.02 -15.12
C GLY A 224 32.81 28.47 -13.66
N ARG A 225 32.51 29.75 -13.35
CA ARG A 225 32.53 30.26 -11.98
C ARG A 225 31.40 29.65 -11.14
N ARG A 226 30.23 29.41 -11.74
CA ARG A 226 29.10 28.75 -11.07
C ARG A 226 29.39 27.30 -10.73
N LEU A 227 29.97 26.56 -11.67
CA LEU A 227 30.38 25.17 -11.46
C LEU A 227 31.41 25.08 -10.32
N LEU A 228 32.39 25.98 -10.29
CA LEU A 228 33.35 26.03 -9.16
C LEU A 228 32.66 26.30 -7.82
N ILE A 229 31.70 27.24 -7.77
CA ILE A 229 30.96 27.53 -6.53
C ILE A 229 30.07 26.35 -6.11
N GLY A 230 29.41 25.69 -7.07
CA GLY A 230 28.56 24.53 -6.80
C GLY A 230 29.35 23.34 -6.27
N VAL A 231 30.51 23.03 -6.86
CA VAL A 231 31.42 21.99 -6.37
C VAL A 231 31.91 22.30 -4.96
N VAL A 232 32.27 23.57 -4.68
CA VAL A 232 32.70 23.99 -3.34
C VAL A 232 31.56 23.88 -2.32
N LEU A 233 30.33 24.27 -2.68
CA LEU A 233 29.17 24.14 -1.81
C LEU A 233 28.80 22.67 -1.54
N ALA A 234 28.82 21.82 -2.57
CA ALA A 234 28.59 20.39 -2.42
C ALA A 234 29.65 19.75 -1.51
N ALA A 235 30.92 20.10 -1.68
CA ALA A 235 32.01 19.65 -0.82
C ALA A 235 31.82 20.13 0.64
N LEU A 236 31.33 21.35 0.84
CA LEU A 236 31.02 21.90 2.17
C LEU A 236 29.87 21.14 2.83
N VAL A 237 28.77 20.89 2.11
CA VAL A 237 27.64 20.09 2.62
C VAL A 237 28.11 18.69 3.03
N LEU A 238 28.91 18.04 2.20
CA LEU A 238 29.47 16.71 2.52
C LEU A 238 30.47 16.75 3.68
N ALA A 239 31.18 17.85 3.87
CA ALA A 239 32.07 18.04 5.02
C ALA A 239 31.27 18.12 6.34
N PHE A 240 30.15 18.84 6.35
CA PHE A 240 29.31 19.03 7.55
C PHE A 240 28.30 17.92 7.82
N VAL A 241 27.95 17.10 6.82
CA VAL A 241 26.98 16.00 6.95
C VAL A 241 27.66 14.65 6.64
N PRO A 242 28.31 14.02 7.65
CA PRO A 242 29.03 12.75 7.45
C PRO A 242 28.15 11.61 6.92
N ALA A 243 26.86 11.61 7.27
CA ALA A 243 25.88 10.62 6.83
C ALA A 243 25.67 10.59 5.29
N TRP A 244 26.00 11.68 4.59
CA TRP A 244 25.80 11.81 3.14
C TRP A 244 27.06 11.54 2.33
N ARG A 245 28.16 11.13 2.97
CA ARG A 245 29.43 10.80 2.29
C ARG A 245 29.43 9.44 1.60
N THR A 246 28.31 8.72 1.57
CA THR A 246 28.17 7.52 0.73
C THR A 246 28.25 7.93 -0.73
N LEU A 247 28.83 7.09 -1.59
CA LEU A 247 29.09 7.44 -2.99
C LEU A 247 27.82 7.90 -3.73
N ASN A 248 26.70 7.22 -3.51
CA ASN A 248 25.41 7.58 -4.12
C ASN A 248 24.88 8.91 -3.61
N ALA A 249 24.92 9.15 -2.29
CA ALA A 249 24.45 10.41 -1.72
C ALA A 249 25.37 11.59 -2.09
N ALA A 250 26.68 11.37 -2.19
CA ALA A 250 27.65 12.37 -2.60
C ALA A 250 27.45 12.79 -4.07
N LEU A 251 27.26 11.82 -4.98
CA LEU A 251 26.95 12.09 -6.39
C LEU A 251 25.63 12.84 -6.54
N LEU A 252 24.60 12.42 -5.80
CA LEU A 252 23.28 13.04 -5.85
C LEU A 252 23.32 14.48 -5.28
N THR A 253 24.07 14.70 -4.20
CA THR A 253 24.30 16.03 -3.62
C THR A 253 24.98 16.95 -4.63
N LEU A 254 26.07 16.49 -5.25
CA LEU A 254 26.78 17.25 -6.29
C LEU A 254 25.85 17.59 -7.46
N PHE A 255 25.11 16.61 -7.97
CA PHE A 255 24.19 16.80 -9.09
C PHE A 255 23.09 17.82 -8.78
N ILE A 256 22.46 17.72 -7.60
CA ILE A 256 21.44 18.67 -7.16
C ILE A 256 22.02 20.07 -6.97
N THR A 257 23.17 20.19 -6.30
CA THR A 257 23.82 21.48 -6.09
C THR A 257 24.17 22.16 -7.41
N GLU A 258 24.73 21.41 -8.37
CA GLU A 258 25.02 21.94 -9.70
C GLU A 258 23.76 22.32 -10.48
N ALA A 259 22.71 21.48 -10.44
CA ALA A 259 21.43 21.78 -11.08
C ALA A 259 20.80 23.07 -10.53
N ILE A 260 20.84 23.27 -9.21
CA ILE A 260 20.36 24.50 -8.57
C ILE A 260 21.21 25.71 -8.97
N MET A 261 22.54 25.58 -8.92
CA MET A 261 23.46 26.66 -9.29
C MET A 261 23.32 27.06 -10.76
N PHE A 262 23.02 26.10 -11.63
CA PHE A 262 22.79 26.33 -13.05
C PHE A 262 21.44 26.99 -13.33
N LEU A 263 20.40 26.66 -12.55
CA LEU A 263 19.05 27.23 -12.70
C LEU A 263 18.86 28.57 -11.96
N LEU A 264 19.74 28.91 -11.03
CA LEU A 264 19.69 30.15 -10.23
C LEU A 264 19.51 31.45 -11.06
N PRO A 265 20.20 31.64 -12.20
CA PRO A 265 20.03 32.80 -13.08
C PRO A 265 18.69 32.81 -13.84
N ALA A 266 18.04 31.65 -13.97
CA ALA A 266 16.75 31.49 -14.64
C ALA A 266 15.55 31.71 -13.71
N MET A 267 15.79 31.88 -12.42
CA MET A 267 14.73 32.30 -11.51
C MET A 267 14.41 33.78 -11.79
N PRO A 268 13.11 34.15 -11.91
CA PRO A 268 12.74 35.54 -12.09
C PRO A 268 13.27 36.33 -10.90
N TYR A 269 14.09 37.34 -11.15
CA TYR A 269 14.54 38.30 -10.14
C TYR A 269 13.32 39.13 -9.68
N THR A 270 12.46 38.59 -8.81
CA THR A 270 11.34 39.35 -8.21
C THR A 270 11.76 40.12 -6.95
N PHE A 271 13.06 40.26 -6.69
CA PHE A 271 13.57 41.05 -5.57
C PHE A 271 14.58 42.12 -6.03
N SER A 272 14.12 43.07 -6.84
CA SER A 272 14.52 44.49 -6.74
C SER A 272 13.88 45.30 -7.86
N THR A 273 12.72 45.90 -7.57
CA THR A 273 12.47 47.35 -7.59
C THR A 273 11.12 47.59 -6.95
#